data_AF-A6GBR7-F1
#
_entry.id   AF-A6GBR7-F1
#
_cell.length_a   1.000
_cell.length_b   1.000
_cell.length_c   1.000
_cell.angle_alpha   90.00
_cell.angle_beta   90.00
_cell.angle_gamma   90.00
#
_symmetry.space_group_name_H-M   'P 1'
#
loop_
_entity.id
_entity.type
_entity.pdbx_description
1 polymer ?
#
loop_
_entity_poly.entity_id
_entity_poly.type
_entity_poly.pdbx_seq_one_letter_code
_entity_poly.pdbx_strand_id
1 'polypeptide(L)' 'MPSRPGYILLTENLRRLTEEKSISLASVADLAGIDRAELFAAMAGEIDPDLDWLNKLADGLGVKVSELVRDVSAGKSSN' A
#
# COMPACT_ATOMS: atom_id res chain seq x y z
N MET A 1 -4.76 22.91 1.24
CA MET A 1 -5.27 21.69 0.57
C MET A 1 -5.30 20.58 1.60
N PRO A 2 -6.36 19.80 1.76
CA PRO A 2 -6.30 18.65 2.65
C PRO A 2 -5.27 17.68 2.07
N SER A 3 -4.19 17.44 2.81
CA SER A 3 -3.23 16.39 2.50
C SER A 3 -4.00 15.08 2.37
N ARG A 4 -3.78 14.33 1.28
CA ARG A 4 -4.42 13.02 1.12
C ARG A 4 -4.03 12.14 2.31
N PRO A 5 -4.99 11.49 2.98
CA PRO A 5 -4.67 10.55 4.04
C PRO A 5 -3.74 9.45 3.54
N GLY A 6 -2.74 9.06 4.34
CA GLY A 6 -1.74 8.06 3.97
C GLY A 6 -2.36 6.71 3.56
N TYR A 7 -3.47 6.33 4.19
CA TYR A 7 -4.18 5.09 3.87
C TYR A 7 -4.75 5.05 2.43
N ILE A 8 -5.08 6.22 1.86
CA ILE A 8 -5.55 6.30 0.47
C ILE A 8 -4.40 5.98 -0.48
N LEU A 9 -3.24 6.61 -0.26
CA LEU A 9 -2.04 6.37 -1.06
C LEU A 9 -1.59 4.90 -0.96
N LEU A 10 -1.60 4.35 0.25
CA LEU A 10 -1.30 2.94 0.49
C LEU A 10 -2.24 2.03 -0.30
N THR A 11 -3.55 2.27 -0.23
CA THR A 11 -4.56 1.47 -0.92
C THR A 11 -4.43 1.52 -2.44
N GLU A 12 -4.25 2.72 -3.00
CA GLU A 12 -4.08 2.91 -4.45
C GLU A 12 -2.82 2.20 -4.96
N ASN A 13 -1.70 2.37 -4.27
CA ASN A 13 -0.44 1.74 -4.63
C ASN A 13 -0.48 0.23 -4.47
N LEU A 14 -1.09 -0.29 -3.40
CA LEU A 14 -1.26 -1.72 -3.23
C LEU A 14 -2.04 -2.35 -4.38
N ARG A 15 -3.18 -1.77 -4.76
CA ARG A 15 -3.97 -2.25 -5.89
C ARG A 15 -3.15 -2.27 -7.18
N ARG A 16 -2.49 -1.15 -7.49
CA ARG A 16 -1.60 -1.03 -8.65
C ARG A 16 -0.50 -2.11 -8.65
N LEU A 17 0.22 -2.26 -7.55
CA LEU A 17 1.33 -3.21 -7.44
C LEU A 17 0.86 -4.67 -7.51
N THR A 18 -0.31 -4.97 -6.92
CA THR A 18 -0.91 -6.30 -7.01
C THR A 18 -1.36 -6.64 -8.43
N GLU A 19 -1.91 -5.68 -9.16
CA GLU A 19 -2.29 -5.83 -10.58
C GLU A 19 -1.05 -6.05 -11.45
N GLU A 20 0.01 -5.24 -11.28
CA GLU A 20 1.28 -5.38 -12.00
C GLU A 20 1.93 -6.75 -11.78
N LYS A 21 1.81 -7.31 -10.57
CA LYS A 21 2.40 -8.61 -10.20
C LYS A 21 1.45 -9.79 -10.37
N SER A 22 0.19 -9.56 -10.75
CA SER A 22 -0.86 -10.59 -10.85
C SER A 22 -1.02 -11.43 -9.55
N ILE A 23 -0.93 -10.78 -8.40
CA ILE A 23 -1.12 -11.40 -7.08
C ILE A 23 -2.32 -10.76 -6.36
N SER A 24 -2.89 -11.44 -5.37
CA SER A 24 -3.99 -10.88 -4.58
C SER A 24 -3.48 -10.10 -3.37
N LEU A 25 -4.27 -9.15 -2.87
CA LEU A 25 -4.00 -8.45 -1.59
C LEU A 25 -3.86 -9.44 -0.42
N ALA A 26 -4.67 -10.50 -0.42
CA ALA A 26 -4.57 -11.55 0.60
C ALA A 26 -3.22 -12.28 0.52
N SER A 27 -2.74 -12.56 -0.69
CA SER A 27 -1.41 -13.15 -0.90
C SER A 27 -0.29 -12.22 -0.46
N VAL A 28 -0.44 -10.90 -0.64
CA VAL A 28 0.54 -9.92 -0.13
C VAL A 28 0.64 -9.96 1.38
N ALA A 29 -0.50 -10.01 2.08
CA ALA A 29 -0.50 -10.13 3.54
C ALA A 29 0.23 -11.41 4.01
N ASP A 30 -0.07 -12.54 3.35
CA ASP A 30 0.55 -13.82 3.66
C ASP A 30 2.08 -13.79 3.41
N LEU A 31 2.52 -13.17 2.31
CA LEU A 31 3.95 -13.02 1.95
C LEU A 31 4.70 -12.06 2.89
N ALA A 32 4.03 -11.01 3.36
CA ALA A 32 4.56 -10.04 4.30
C ALA A 32 4.54 -10.55 5.76
N GLY A 33 3.87 -11.67 6.03
CA GLY A 33 3.71 -12.20 7.38
C GLY A 33 2.86 -11.31 8.29
N ILE A 34 1.87 -10.61 7.72
CA ILE A 34 0.94 -9.74 8.44
C ILE A 34 -0.48 -10.31 8.39
N ASP A 35 -1.32 -9.91 9.34
CA ASP A 35 -2.72 -10.34 9.32
C ASP A 35 -3.49 -9.65 8.18
N ARG A 36 -4.37 -10.40 7.52
CA ARG A 36 -5.22 -9.87 6.44
C ARG A 36 -6.18 -8.80 6.96
N ALA A 37 -6.71 -8.96 8.17
CA ALA A 37 -7.56 -7.97 8.82
C ALA A 37 -6.79 -6.69 9.11
N GLU A 38 -5.54 -6.78 9.56
CA GLU A 38 -4.66 -5.61 9.73
C GLU A 38 -4.42 -4.89 8.41
N LEU A 39 -4.16 -5.62 7.32
CA LEU A 39 -4.02 -5.03 5.99
C LEU A 39 -5.26 -4.24 5.57
N PHE A 40 -6.46 -4.83 5.71
CA PHE A 40 -7.70 -4.14 5.34
C PHE A 40 -8.01 -2.96 6.27
N ALA A 41 -7.73 -3.08 7.57
CA ALA A 41 -7.88 -1.98 8.52
C ALA A 41 -6.93 -0.81 8.19
N ALA A 42 -5.68 -1.09 7.80
CA ALA A 42 -4.71 -0.08 7.38
C ALA A 42 -5.15 0.61 6.08
N MET A 43 -5.70 -0.16 5.13
CA MET A 43 -6.27 0.38 3.89
C MET A 43 -7.53 1.21 4.10
N ALA A 44 -8.33 0.89 5.12
CA ALA A 44 -9.53 1.66 5.49
C ALA A 44 -9.20 2.91 6.32
N GLY A 45 -7.97 3.03 6.81
CA GLY A 45 -7.57 4.09 7.74
C GLY A 45 -8.06 3.87 9.18
N GLU A 46 -8.46 2.65 9.52
CA GLU A 46 -8.86 2.26 10.88
C GLU A 46 -7.64 2.07 11.79
N ILE A 47 -6.49 1.69 11.21
CA ILE A 47 -5.20 1.65 11.90
C ILE A 47 -4.18 2.51 11.16
N ASP A 48 -3.26 3.11 11.91
CA ASP A 48 -2.11 3.81 11.35
C ASP A 48 -0.91 2.85 11.33
N PRO A 49 -0.47 2.38 10.15
CA PRO A 49 0.65 1.45 10.06
C PRO A 49 1.97 2.15 10.40
N ASP A 50 2.79 1.51 11.23
CA ASP A 50 4.13 1.98 11.49
C ASP A 50 5.10 1.66 10.34
N LEU A 51 6.32 2.21 10.44
CA LEU A 51 7.35 2.02 9.41
C LEU A 51 7.79 0.56 9.28
N ASP A 52 7.79 -0.21 10.36
CA ASP A 52 8.16 -1.62 10.36
C ASP A 52 7.13 -2.47 9.63
N TRP A 53 5.84 -2.17 9.83
CA TRP A 53 4.74 -2.78 9.13
C TRP A 53 4.79 -2.47 7.63
N LEU A 54 5.07 -1.21 7.26
CA LEU A 54 5.25 -0.82 5.87
C LEU A 54 6.45 -1.52 5.22
N ASN A 55 7.56 -1.69 5.96
CA ASN A 55 8.73 -2.46 5.50
C ASN A 55 8.35 -3.92 5.22
N LYS A 56 7.67 -4.61 6.15
CA LYS A 56 7.22 -6.00 5.94
C LYS A 56 6.35 -6.14 4.70
N LEU A 57 5.42 -5.21 4.50
CA LEU A 57 4.54 -5.20 3.34
C LEU A 57 5.31 -5.00 2.03
N ALA A 58 6.27 -4.06 2.03
CA ALA A 58 7.12 -3.78 0.89
C ALA A 58 8.01 -4.98 0.55
N ASP A 59 8.56 -5.65 1.56
CA ASP A 59 9.37 -6.87 1.42
C ASP A 59 8.53 -8.03 0.85
N GLY A 60 7.31 -8.23 1.35
CA GLY A 60 6.37 -9.23 0.81
C GLY A 60 5.98 -8.97 -0.66
N LEU A 61 6.00 -7.71 -1.09
CA LEU A 61 5.80 -7.30 -2.47
C LEU A 61 7.09 -7.30 -3.31
N GLY A 62 8.26 -7.37 -2.69
CA GLY A 62 9.55 -7.15 -3.34
C GLY A 62 9.66 -5.75 -3.96
N VAL A 63 9.17 -4.73 -3.25
CA VAL A 63 9.23 -3.32 -3.66
C VAL A 63 9.84 -2.47 -2.54
N LYS A 64 10.05 -1.17 -2.79
CA LYS A 64 10.50 -0.23 -1.75
C LYS A 64 9.28 0.35 -1.02
N VAL A 65 9.43 0.69 0.26
CA VAL A 65 8.38 1.38 1.04
C VAL A 65 7.90 2.67 0.36
N SER A 66 8.80 3.38 -0.33
CA SER A 66 8.45 4.58 -1.10
C SER A 66 7.40 4.32 -2.18
N GLU A 67 7.31 3.11 -2.74
CA GLU A 67 6.28 2.73 -3.71
C GLU A 67 4.89 2.60 -3.09
N LEU A 68 4.81 2.30 -1.78
CA LEU A 68 3.54 2.17 -1.05
C LEU A 68 2.92 3.54 -0.75
N VAL A 69 3.74 4.55 -0.50
CA VAL A 69 3.30 5.91 -0.13
C VAL A 69 3.43 6.91 -1.29
N ARG A 70 3.66 6.43 -2.51
CA ARG A 70 3.87 7.27 -3.69
C ARG A 70 2.58 7.97 -4.10
N ASP A 71 2.59 9.30 -4.17
CA ASP A 71 1.49 10.04 -4.78
C ASP A 71 1.62 10.04 -6.30
N VAL A 72 0.79 9.22 -6.95
CA VAL A 72 0.76 9.10 -8.42
C VAL A 72 -0.17 10.14 -9.06
N SER A 73 -0.99 10.83 -8.26
CA SER A 73 -1.94 11.83 -8.76
C SER A 73 -1.28 13.13 -9.21
N ALA A 74 -0.07 13.41 -8.72
CA ALA A 74 0.74 14.54 -9.16
C ALA A 74 1.22 14.41 -10.64
N GLY A 75 1.05 13.24 -11.27
CA GLY A 75 1.53 12.98 -12.64
C GLY A 75 0.49 13.08 -13.76
N LYS A 76 -0.80 13.29 -13.46
CA LYS A 76 -1.85 13.42 -14.50
C LYS A 76 -2.28 14.88 -14.72
N SER A 77 -1.32 15.74 -15.04
CA SER A 77 -1.58 17.04 -15.67
C SER A 77 -0.59 17.24 -16.81
N SER A 78 -0.86 16.59 -17.95
CA SER A 78 -0.35 16.93 -19.28
C SER A 78 -1.01 16.00 -20.29
N ASN A 79 -2.13 16.45 -20.87
CA ASN A 79 -2.33 16.59 -22.31
C ASN A 79 -3.70 17.22 -22.59
#